data_AF-A0A0G0ES81-F1
#
_entry.id   AF-A0A0G0ES81-F1
#
_cell.length_a   1.000
_cell.length_b   1.000
_cell.length_c   1.000
_cell.angle_alpha   90.00
_cell.angle_beta   90.00
_cell.angle_gamma   90.00
#
_symmetry.space_group_name_H-M   'P 1'
#
loop_
_entity.id
_entity.type
_entity.pdbx_description
1 polymer ?
#
loop_
_entity_poly.entity_id
_entity_poly.type
_entity_poly.pdbx_seq_one_letter_code
_entity_poly.pdbx_strand_id
1 'polypeptide(L)'
;MGGGYSNKTRATKFNPTGKVRKHLNLQKKRIFVPEINKFVNIEVSVQGMRTMKKNGAYATLLKAGLIKHRMTCRFPAYIPARNFLLS
;
A
#
# COMPACT_ATOMS: atom_id res chain seq x y z
N MET A 1 -17.92 16.22 5.99
CA MET A 1 -18.75 16.06 7.20
C MET A 1 -19.83 15.02 6.87
N GLY A 2 -20.00 13.99 7.69
CA GLY A 2 -21.15 13.09 7.54
C GLY A 2 -22.42 13.87 7.82
N GLY A 3 -23.49 13.64 7.09
CA GLY A 3 -24.76 14.33 7.29
C GLY A 3 -25.86 13.68 6.47
N GLY A 4 -27.09 13.82 6.93
CA GLY A 4 -28.28 13.32 6.27
C GLY A 4 -29.16 14.44 5.74
N TYR A 5 -30.10 14.08 4.88
CA TYR A 5 -31.15 14.98 4.42
C TYR A 5 -32.46 14.62 5.11
N SER A 6 -33.27 15.64 5.44
CA SER A 6 -34.60 15.42 6.01
C SER A 6 -35.60 15.02 4.93
N ASN A 7 -36.40 13.98 5.19
CA ASN A 7 -37.41 13.48 4.23
C ASN A 7 -38.82 14.10 4.42
N LYS A 8 -38.99 15.13 5.25
CA LYS A 8 -40.31 15.71 5.59
C LYS A 8 -40.79 16.79 4.61
N THR A 9 -39.86 17.48 3.98
CA THR A 9 -40.05 18.41 2.86
C THR A 9 -38.95 18.08 1.86
N ARG A 10 -39.22 18.17 0.55
CA ARG A 10 -38.24 17.88 -0.52
C ARG A 10 -36.83 18.30 -0.10
N ALA A 11 -35.85 17.41 -0.25
CA ALA A 11 -34.50 17.58 0.30
C ALA A 11 -33.81 18.83 -0.28
N THR A 12 -33.91 19.96 0.42
CA THR A 12 -33.32 21.24 0.04
C THR A 12 -32.19 21.67 0.97
N LYS A 13 -32.19 21.20 2.22
CA LYS A 13 -31.23 21.59 3.26
C LYS A 13 -30.44 20.38 3.74
N PHE A 14 -29.13 20.44 3.58
CA PHE A 14 -28.21 19.48 4.18
C PHE A 14 -28.11 19.75 5.68
N ASN A 15 -28.46 18.75 6.50
CA ASN A 15 -28.31 18.82 7.94
C ASN A 15 -27.04 18.05 8.31
N PRO A 16 -26.02 18.71 8.89
CA PRO A 16 -24.82 18.01 9.31
C PRO A 16 -25.15 17.10 10.50
N THR A 17 -25.57 15.87 10.22
CA THR A 17 -25.72 14.79 11.19
C THR A 17 -24.34 14.44 11.78
N GLY A 18 -24.31 13.84 12.97
CA GLY A 18 -23.08 13.48 13.66
C GLY A 18 -22.03 12.79 12.76
N LYS A 19 -20.75 12.95 13.10
CA LYS A 19 -19.64 12.37 12.36
C LYS A 19 -19.65 10.84 12.50
N VAL A 20 -20.22 10.15 11.51
CA VAL A 20 -20.16 8.67 11.43
C VAL A 20 -18.86 8.23 10.75
N ARG A 21 -18.19 7.24 11.32
CA ARG A 21 -16.98 6.64 10.74
C ARG A 21 -17.35 5.82 9.50
N LYS A 22 -16.67 6.08 8.38
CA LYS A 22 -16.76 5.23 7.19
C LYS A 22 -15.71 4.14 7.25
N HIS A 23 -16.14 2.89 7.12
CA HIS A 23 -15.24 1.74 7.08
C HIS A 23 -14.78 1.48 5.65
N LEU A 24 -13.57 0.95 5.51
CA LEU A 24 -13.06 0.48 4.23
C LEU A 24 -13.67 -0.90 3.91
N ASN A 25 -13.95 -1.16 2.64
CA ASN A 25 -14.38 -2.49 2.18
C ASN A 25 -13.16 -3.42 2.15
N LEU A 26 -12.87 -4.06 3.28
CA LEU A 26 -11.78 -5.00 3.47
C LEU A 26 -12.26 -6.42 3.15
N GLN A 27 -11.48 -7.14 2.35
CA GLN A 27 -11.77 -8.51 1.97
C GLN A 27 -10.56 -9.41 2.22
N LYS A 28 -10.79 -10.57 2.82
CA LYS A 28 -9.80 -11.65 2.94
C LYS A 28 -9.65 -12.32 1.57
N LYS A 29 -8.47 -12.21 0.95
CA LYS A 29 -8.17 -12.81 -0.35
C LYS A 29 -6.84 -13.55 -0.31
N ARG A 30 -6.79 -14.64 -1.08
CA ARG A 30 -5.57 -15.41 -1.29
C ARG A 30 -5.00 -15.06 -2.65
N ILE A 31 -3.76 -14.59 -2.68
CA ILE A 31 -3.11 -14.04 -3.86
C ILE A 31 -1.88 -14.89 -4.16
N PHE A 32 -1.77 -15.32 -5.40
CA PHE A 32 -0.58 -16.02 -5.87
C PHE A 32 0.51 -15.03 -6.22
N VAL A 33 1.70 -15.21 -5.62
CA VAL A 33 2.89 -14.44 -5.98
C VAL A 33 3.74 -15.34 -6.88
N PRO A 34 3.86 -15.02 -8.18
CA PRO A 34 4.52 -15.91 -9.13
C PRO A 34 6.01 -16.07 -8.86
N GLU A 35 6.69 -15.02 -8.39
CA GLU A 35 8.14 -15.04 -8.16
C GLU A 35 8.56 -15.93 -6.99
N ILE A 36 7.66 -16.19 -6.05
CA ILE A 36 7.93 -16.97 -4.85
C ILE A 36 7.19 -18.33 -4.93
N ASN A 37 6.33 -18.53 -5.93
CA ASN A 37 5.41 -19.67 -6.06
C ASN A 37 4.63 -19.96 -4.77
N LYS A 38 4.30 -18.90 -4.01
CA LYS A 38 3.58 -18.99 -2.75
C LYS A 38 2.28 -18.22 -2.84
N PHE A 39 1.27 -18.76 -2.16
CA PHE A 39 0.01 -18.08 -1.93
C PHE A 39 0.08 -17.31 -0.62
N VAL A 40 -0.26 -16.02 -0.67
CA VAL A 40 -0.32 -15.15 0.51
C VAL A 40 -1.78 -14.83 0.81
N ASN A 41 -2.20 -15.03 2.05
CA ASN A 41 -3.52 -14.62 2.54
C ASN A 41 -3.41 -13.20 3.08
N ILE A 42 -4.15 -12.25 2.49
CA ILE A 42 -4.08 -10.84 2.84
C ILE A 42 -5.49 -10.28 2.99
N GLU A 43 -5.70 -9.41 3.97
CA GLU A 43 -6.86 -8.53 4.03
C GLU A 43 -6.61 -7.31 3.15
N VAL A 44 -7.28 -7.26 2.00
CA VAL A 44 -7.07 -6.24 0.97
C VAL A 44 -8.34 -5.47 0.69
N SER A 45 -8.20 -4.18 0.42
CA SER A 45 -9.29 -3.36 -0.08
C SER A 45 -9.53 -3.57 -1.57
N VAL A 46 -10.69 -3.14 -2.07
CA VAL A 46 -11.00 -3.15 -3.51
C VAL A 46 -9.98 -2.34 -4.32
N GLN A 47 -9.49 -1.22 -3.76
CA GLN A 47 -8.44 -0.43 -4.40
C GLN A 47 -7.12 -1.18 -4.44
N GLY A 48 -6.77 -1.89 -3.35
CA GLY A 48 -5.61 -2.78 -3.29
C GLY A 48 -5.64 -3.85 -4.39
N MET A 49 -6.80 -4.48 -4.61
CA MET A 49 -6.98 -5.44 -5.71
C MET A 49 -6.74 -4.81 -7.08
N ARG A 50 -7.27 -3.60 -7.32
CA ARG A 50 -7.04 -2.87 -8.57
C ARG A 50 -5.56 -2.54 -8.78
N THR A 51 -4.83 -2.18 -7.71
CA THR A 51 -3.39 -1.88 -7.80
C THR A 51 -2.56 -3.13 -8.08
N MET A 52 -2.88 -4.26 -7.46
CA MET A 52 -2.19 -5.53 -7.71
C MET A 52 -2.39 -6.02 -9.14
N LYS A 53 -3.59 -5.79 -9.72
CA LYS A 53 -3.86 -6.09 -11.12
C LYS A 53 -3.04 -5.21 -12.09
N LYS A 54 -2.81 -3.94 -11.76
CA LYS A 54 -2.08 -2.99 -12.63
C LYS A 54 -0.56 -3.17 -12.56
N ASN A 55 -0.02 -3.27 -11.35
CA ASN A 55 1.43 -3.20 -11.12
C ASN A 55 2.07 -4.57 -10.83
N GLY A 56 1.25 -5.63 -10.71
CA GLY A 56 1.69 -6.96 -10.29
C GLY A 56 1.70 -7.15 -8.77
N ALA A 57 1.58 -8.41 -8.34
CA ALA A 57 1.52 -8.77 -6.91
C ALA A 57 2.86 -8.56 -6.20
N TYR A 58 3.99 -8.87 -6.84
CA TYR A 58 5.29 -8.79 -6.17
C TYR A 58 5.71 -7.35 -5.85
N ALA A 59 5.68 -6.45 -6.84
CA ALA A 59 6.06 -5.05 -6.66
C ALA A 59 5.19 -4.33 -5.62
N THR A 60 3.90 -4.63 -5.58
CA THR A 60 2.96 -4.04 -4.62
C THR A 60 3.19 -4.56 -3.20
N LEU A 61 3.44 -5.86 -3.04
CA LEU A 61 3.71 -6.47 -1.73
C LEU A 61 5.09 -6.13 -1.18
N LEU A 62 6.09 -5.96 -2.06
CA LEU A 62 7.41 -5.47 -1.68
C LEU A 62 7.32 -4.03 -1.17
N LYS A 63 6.60 -3.15 -1.89
CA LYS A 63 6.38 -1.76 -1.45
C LYS A 63 5.58 -1.68 -0.15
N ALA A 64 4.64 -2.61 0.05
CA ALA A 64 3.89 -2.74 1.30
C ALA A 64 4.72 -3.34 2.46
N GLY A 65 5.93 -3.84 2.19
CA GLY A 65 6.79 -4.45 3.20
C GLY A 65 6.34 -5.83 3.69
N LEU A 66 5.36 -6.45 3.02
CA LEU A 66 4.85 -7.79 3.36
C LEU A 66 5.81 -8.91 2.92
N ILE A 67 6.73 -8.60 2.00
CA ILE A 67 7.76 -9.51 1.50
C ILE A 67 9.12 -8.83 1.70
N LYS A 68 10.01 -9.44 2.48
CA LYS A 68 11.41 -9.00 2.59
C LYS A 68 12.18 -9.51 1.37
N HIS A 69 12.65 -8.57 0.54
CA HIS A 69 13.70 -8.87 -0.41
C HIS A 69 15.04 -8.94 0.34
N ARG A 70 15.72 -10.09 0.28
CA ARG A 70 17.02 -10.29 0.90
C ARG A 70 18.11 -9.67 0.01
N MET A 71 18.15 -8.35 -0.08
CA MET A 71 19.33 -7.64 -0.58
C MET A 71 19.81 -6.63 0.46
N THR A 72 20.56 -7.14 1.44
CA THR A 72 21.47 -6.33 2.24
C THR A 72 22.75 -6.13 1.44
N CYS A 73 22.75 -5.17 0.51
CA CYS A 73 23.99 -4.67 -0.07
C CYS A 73 24.48 -3.51 0.80
N ARG A 74 24.99 -3.85 1.98
CA ARG A 74 25.88 -2.97 2.73
C ARG A 74 27.23 -3.05 2.00
N PHE A 75 27.43 -2.24 0.96
CA PHE A 75 28.76 -2.10 0.35
C PHE A 75 29.35 -0.72 0.70
N PRO A 76 30.57 -0.70 1.27
CA PRO A 76 31.17 0.46 1.93
C PRO A 76 31.63 1.52 0.93
N ALA A 77 31.71 2.74 1.44
CA ALA A 77 32.23 3.91 0.76
C ALA A 77 33.55 3.63 0.03
N TYR A 78 33.60 4.05 -1.23
CA TYR A 78 34.81 4.16 -2.04
C TYR A 78 35.77 5.18 -1.40
N ILE A 79 36.90 4.71 -0.88
CA ILE A 79 38.06 5.54 -0.51
C ILE A 79 39.06 5.42 -1.66
N PRO A 80 39.23 6.44 -2.52
CA PRO A 80 40.35 6.44 -3.46
C PRO A 80 41.62 6.82 -2.70
N ALA A 81 42.62 5.94 -2.78
CA ALA A 81 43.96 6.16 -2.27
C ALA A 81 44.52 7.49 -2.79
N ARG A 82 44.89 8.38 -1.88
CA ARG A 82 45.71 9.56 -2.19
C ARG A 82 47.07 9.05 -2.66
N ASN A 83 47.40 9.41 -3.89
CA ASN A 83 48.66 9.11 -4.57
C ASN A 83 49.87 9.31 -3.66
N PHE A 84 50.74 8.31 -3.70
CA PHE A 84 52.16 8.38 -3.40
C PHE A 84 52.76 9.66 -4.01
N LEU A 85 53.06 10.64 -3.16
CA LEU A 85 54.04 11.68 -3.42
C LEU A 85 55.26 11.34 -2.57
N LEU A 86 56.30 10.79 -3.20
CA LEU A 86 57.67 10.80 -2.71
C LEU A 86 58.57 10.98 -3.94
N SER A 87 58.76 12.25 -4.30
CA SER A 87 60.02 12.79 -4.79
C SER A 87 60.91 13.11 -3.59
#